data_AF-A0A353WWT4-F1
#
_entry.id   AF-A0A353WWT4-F1
#
_cell.length_a   1.000
_cell.length_b   1.000
_cell.length_c   1.000
_cell.angle_alpha   90.00
_cell.angle_beta   90.00
_cell.angle_gamma   90.00
#
_symmetry.space_group_name_H-M   'P 1'
#
loop_
_entity.id
_entity.type
_entity.pdbx_description
1 polymer ?
#
loop_
_entity_poly.entity_id
_entity_poly.type
_entity_poly.pdbx_seq_one_letter_code
_entity_poly.pdbx_strand_id
1 'polypeptide(L)'
;MGRHLIILQDNKLASAERRQIETYTIKGKVLDARTLQPINDALVYEVRNSKTTYVNSYGNFELNLPAKYESVAIGVKSVHYRDTLLVFRAAENEKKLLLYPKEKPPESISRQPELVEDVKLVQDLAPDDRRFKANYFDDYPKRMAQISLVPGISSNRDFNGITENKFSFDVLAGYAAGVSAVEIGGLVNIDRMFVKGFQLAGLGNIEGGKVEGVQIAGLWNNNRGRLKGVQLSGVGNVVRDEFKGVQVSGIHNYVHGQMRGYQLAGIHNYSRLDVSGGQFAGIINMTGGSMKTFQLSGIANYGENVGGVQFAGLCNIVEDTVGGGQMAGLFNYGREVNNFQLAGLYNISAEKVGGAQIAGLLNYGKKVNGSQLALFNIADTVSGSSFGFLSIIRKGRHSVELSADETGIVHFSIKTGAYGFYNIFRGGIRAGEPDTYDFGYGIGISSATRKKWNFHWELTVDQVLEKGILEAPNINARSHFLFYRNFTSKVRLFFGPVLVGHVSSWKNSETNEFLTDISFYPFYSYQFDETQVELWLGVTFGISFF
;
A
#
# COMPACT_ATOMS: atom_id res chain seq x y z
N MET A 1 -24.75 -0.61 -35.59
CA MET A 1 -25.95 -0.22 -36.36
C MET A 1 -25.55 0.50 -37.63
N GLY A 2 -25.94 -0.05 -38.79
CA GLY A 2 -25.96 0.71 -40.04
C GLY A 2 -26.99 1.83 -39.96
N ARG A 3 -26.73 2.95 -40.63
CA ARG A 3 -27.70 4.05 -40.77
C ARG A 3 -28.89 3.54 -41.55
N HIS A 4 -30.10 3.64 -41.02
CA HIS A 4 -31.33 3.38 -41.75
C HIS A 4 -32.14 4.67 -41.83
N LEU A 5 -32.47 5.07 -43.05
CA LEU A 5 -33.35 6.19 -43.35
C LEU A 5 -34.78 5.64 -43.37
N ILE A 6 -35.62 6.07 -42.43
CA ILE A 6 -37.04 5.71 -42.40
C ILE A 6 -37.81 6.91 -42.95
N ILE A 7 -38.31 6.80 -44.18
CA ILE A 7 -39.23 7.77 -44.77
C ILE A 7 -40.64 7.33 -44.41
N LEU A 8 -41.35 8.13 -43.63
CA LEU A 8 -42.77 7.95 -43.36
C LEU A 8 -43.56 8.88 -44.29
N GLN A 9 -44.45 8.32 -45.10
CA GLN A 9 -45.37 9.08 -45.92
C GLN A 9 -46.45 9.69 -45.01
N ASP A 10 -46.47 11.02 -44.90
CA ASP A 10 -47.51 11.76 -44.17
C ASP A 10 -48.78 11.81 -45.01
N ASN A 11 -49.70 10.87 -44.80
CA ASN A 11 -51.04 10.95 -45.36
C ASN A 11 -51.97 11.55 -44.30
N LYS A 12 -52.14 12.87 -44.37
CA LYS A 12 -53.24 13.59 -43.74
C LYS A 12 -54.56 13.19 -44.40
N LEU A 13 -55.18 12.09 -43.98
CA LEU A 13 -56.60 11.77 -44.24
C LEU A 13 -57.05 10.56 -43.39
N ALA A 14 -57.08 10.74 -42.06
CA ALA A 14 -57.78 9.84 -41.14
C ALA A 14 -58.02 10.54 -39.77
N SER A 15 -58.40 11.82 -39.79
CA SER A 15 -58.50 12.64 -38.57
C SER A 15 -59.92 12.81 -38.01
N ALA A 16 -60.95 12.22 -38.62
CA ALA A 16 -62.34 12.51 -38.22
C ALA A 16 -62.99 11.51 -37.24
N GLU A 17 -62.56 10.23 -37.17
CA GLU A 17 -63.26 9.21 -36.35
C GLU A 17 -62.51 8.72 -35.10
N ARG A 18 -61.26 9.15 -34.86
CA ARG A 18 -60.44 8.64 -33.74
C ARG A 18 -60.65 9.33 -32.40
N ARG A 19 -61.91 9.55 -32.00
CA ARG A 19 -62.22 10.20 -30.71
C ARG A 19 -62.63 9.26 -29.56
N GLN A 20 -62.49 7.92 -29.67
CA GLN A 20 -62.88 7.03 -28.57
C GLN A 20 -61.96 5.83 -28.24
N ILE A 21 -60.91 5.54 -29.00
CA ILE A 21 -60.00 4.42 -28.65
C ILE A 21 -58.79 5.00 -27.93
N GLU A 22 -58.68 4.79 -26.61
CA GLU A 22 -57.51 5.23 -25.84
C GLU A 22 -56.32 4.28 -26.01
N THR A 23 -56.58 2.99 -26.19
CA THR A 23 -55.57 1.93 -26.37
C THR A 23 -56.02 0.88 -27.37
N TYR A 24 -55.08 0.27 -28.10
CA TYR A 24 -55.32 -0.95 -28.88
C TYR A 24 -54.35 -2.07 -28.46
N THR A 25 -54.74 -3.31 -28.72
CA THR A 25 -53.99 -4.50 -28.32
C THR A 25 -53.45 -5.22 -29.55
N ILE A 26 -52.14 -5.43 -29.60
CA ILE A 26 -51.53 -6.31 -30.60
C ILE A 26 -51.41 -7.69 -29.98
N LYS A 27 -52.08 -8.68 -30.60
CA LYS A 27 -51.91 -10.09 -30.26
C LYS A 27 -51.15 -10.80 -31.36
N GLY A 28 -50.49 -11.89 -31.03
CA GLY A 28 -49.85 -12.71 -32.03
C GLY A 28 -49.15 -13.93 -31.46
N LYS A 29 -48.54 -14.68 -32.36
CA LYS A 29 -47.86 -15.93 -32.05
C LYS A 29 -46.44 -15.93 -32.59
N VAL A 30 -45.45 -16.18 -31.73
CA VAL A 30 -44.04 -16.31 -32.07
C VAL A 30 -43.70 -17.77 -32.30
N LEU A 31 -43.17 -18.08 -33.49
CA LEU A 31 -42.87 -19.43 -33.94
C LEU A 31 -41.45 -19.51 -34.51
N ASP A 32 -40.85 -20.70 -34.43
CA ASP A 32 -39.60 -21.02 -35.10
C ASP A 32 -39.82 -21.04 -36.63
N ALA A 33 -39.01 -20.27 -37.37
CA ALA A 33 -39.14 -20.14 -38.82
C ALA A 33 -38.84 -21.44 -39.59
N ARG A 34 -38.14 -22.40 -38.98
CA ARG A 34 -37.80 -23.70 -39.58
C ARG A 34 -38.79 -24.80 -39.18
N THR A 35 -39.18 -24.86 -37.91
CA THR A 35 -40.00 -25.97 -37.39
C THR A 35 -41.47 -25.61 -37.19
N LEU A 36 -41.81 -24.32 -37.25
CA LEU A 36 -43.14 -23.76 -36.93
C LEU A 36 -43.63 -24.08 -35.51
N GLN A 37 -42.75 -24.58 -34.63
CA GLN A 37 -43.05 -24.81 -33.22
C GLN A 37 -43.15 -23.48 -32.46
N PRO A 38 -44.00 -23.39 -31.43
CA PRO A 38 -44.06 -22.21 -30.56
C PRO A 38 -42.73 -21.90 -29.88
N ILE A 39 -42.34 -20.63 -29.87
CA ILE A 39 -41.20 -20.13 -29.09
C ILE A 39 -41.73 -19.54 -27.79
N ASN A 40 -41.30 -20.07 -26.66
CA ASN A 40 -41.70 -19.60 -25.33
C ASN A 40 -40.62 -18.77 -24.61
N ASP A 41 -39.48 -18.56 -25.26
CA ASP A 41 -38.37 -17.77 -24.74
C ASP A 41 -38.11 -16.54 -25.64
N ALA A 42 -39.07 -15.63 -25.66
CA ALA A 42 -38.97 -14.40 -26.41
C ALA A 42 -39.64 -13.23 -25.69
N LEU A 43 -39.05 -12.05 -25.88
CA LEU A 43 -39.57 -10.77 -25.42
C LEU A 43 -40.07 -9.97 -26.62
N VAL A 44 -41.33 -9.57 -26.59
CA VAL A 44 -41.94 -8.71 -27.60
C VAL A 44 -42.02 -7.29 -27.05
N TYR A 45 -41.64 -6.30 -27.84
CA TYR A 45 -41.58 -4.92 -27.39
C TYR A 45 -41.92 -3.90 -28.48
N GLU A 46 -42.44 -2.75 -28.07
CA GLU A 46 -42.66 -1.61 -28.97
C GLU A 46 -41.49 -0.62 -28.89
N VAL A 47 -40.93 -0.28 -30.05
CA VAL A 47 -39.65 0.46 -30.16
C VAL A 47 -39.72 1.88 -29.60
N ARG A 48 -40.85 2.59 -29.77
CA ARG A 48 -40.94 4.02 -29.39
C ARG A 48 -41.28 4.20 -27.92
N ASN A 49 -42.34 3.56 -27.44
CA ASN A 49 -42.90 3.70 -26.10
C ASN A 49 -42.25 2.80 -25.06
N SER A 50 -41.30 1.93 -25.45
CA SER A 50 -40.56 1.07 -24.53
C SER A 50 -41.47 0.22 -23.65
N LYS A 51 -42.54 -0.32 -24.24
CA LYS A 51 -43.46 -1.25 -23.58
C LYS A 51 -43.13 -2.68 -24.01
N THR A 52 -43.20 -3.62 -23.08
CA THR A 52 -42.79 -5.02 -23.27
C THR A 52 -43.88 -6.00 -22.88
N THR A 53 -43.81 -7.21 -23.43
CA THR A 53 -44.59 -8.38 -22.99
C THR A 53 -43.79 -9.66 -23.27
N TYR A 54 -43.99 -10.69 -22.46
CA TYR A 54 -43.36 -11.99 -22.68
C TYR A 54 -44.23 -12.88 -23.54
N VAL A 55 -43.59 -13.72 -24.33
CA VAL A 55 -44.27 -14.81 -25.02
C VAL A 55 -44.53 -15.94 -24.02
N ASN A 56 -45.75 -16.47 -23.99
CA ASN A 56 -46.11 -17.56 -23.09
C ASN A 56 -45.65 -18.94 -23.61
N SER A 57 -45.90 -19.99 -22.83
CA SER A 57 -45.55 -21.38 -23.16
C SER A 57 -46.15 -21.90 -24.48
N TYR A 58 -47.23 -21.28 -24.96
CA TYR A 58 -47.90 -21.62 -26.22
C TYR A 58 -47.43 -20.75 -27.39
N GLY A 59 -46.44 -19.88 -27.20
CA GLY A 59 -45.94 -18.97 -28.21
C GLY A 59 -46.77 -17.70 -28.40
N ASN A 60 -47.78 -17.45 -27.57
CA ASN A 60 -48.66 -16.29 -27.74
C ASN A 60 -48.15 -15.08 -26.94
N PHE A 61 -48.36 -13.88 -27.49
CA PHE A 61 -48.09 -12.61 -26.80
C PHE A 61 -49.27 -11.66 -26.94
N GLU A 62 -49.38 -10.75 -25.96
CA GLU A 62 -50.37 -9.69 -25.94
C GLU A 62 -49.72 -8.39 -25.46
N LEU A 63 -49.75 -7.34 -26.30
CA LEU A 63 -49.14 -6.05 -26.01
C LEU A 63 -50.16 -4.91 -26.17
N ASN A 64 -50.52 -4.29 -25.05
CA ASN A 64 -51.46 -3.17 -25.01
C ASN A 64 -50.73 -1.84 -25.24
N LEU A 65 -51.11 -1.07 -26.26
CA LEU A 65 -50.45 0.18 -26.64
C LEU A 65 -51.43 1.35 -26.69
N PRO A 66 -51.00 2.58 -26.35
CA PRO A 66 -51.83 3.76 -26.54
C PRO A 66 -52.09 4.00 -28.03
N ALA A 67 -53.32 4.40 -28.38
CA ALA A 67 -53.78 4.60 -29.76
C ALA A 67 -53.27 5.90 -30.40
N LYS A 68 -51.98 6.18 -30.25
CA LYS A 68 -51.34 7.44 -30.66
C LYS A 68 -50.79 7.41 -32.09
N TYR A 69 -50.49 6.23 -32.64
CA TYR A 69 -49.82 6.07 -33.93
C TYR A 69 -50.55 5.04 -34.81
N GLU A 70 -50.70 5.33 -36.10
CA GLU A 70 -51.32 4.42 -37.08
C GLU A 70 -50.48 3.19 -37.34
N SER A 71 -49.16 3.31 -37.16
CA SER A 71 -48.22 2.22 -37.29
C SER A 71 -47.22 2.24 -36.14
N VAL A 72 -46.92 1.06 -35.62
CA VAL A 72 -45.94 0.86 -34.54
C VAL A 72 -44.92 -0.19 -34.95
N ALA A 73 -43.68 0.05 -34.55
CA ALA A 73 -42.61 -0.90 -34.79
C ALA A 73 -42.50 -1.83 -33.58
N ILE A 74 -42.66 -3.14 -33.80
CA ILE A 74 -42.58 -4.17 -32.78
C ILE A 74 -41.34 -5.01 -33.00
N GLY A 75 -40.45 -5.03 -32.01
CA GLY A 75 -39.30 -5.90 -31.99
C GLY A 75 -39.60 -7.20 -31.24
N VAL A 76 -38.91 -8.27 -31.63
CA VAL A 76 -38.86 -9.53 -30.90
C VAL A 76 -37.40 -9.88 -30.62
N LYS A 77 -37.09 -10.13 -29.36
CA LYS A 77 -35.77 -10.51 -28.86
C LYS A 77 -35.83 -11.89 -28.22
N SER A 78 -34.81 -12.71 -28.48
CA SER A 78 -34.65 -14.03 -27.87
C SER A 78 -33.17 -14.36 -27.75
N VAL A 79 -32.81 -15.11 -26.71
CA VAL A 79 -31.43 -15.58 -26.53
C VAL A 79 -30.99 -16.45 -27.71
N HIS A 80 -31.88 -17.31 -28.19
CA HIS A 80 -31.59 -18.35 -29.19
C HIS A 80 -31.96 -17.98 -30.63
N TYR A 81 -32.68 -16.88 -30.85
CA TYR A 81 -33.17 -16.47 -32.17
C TYR A 81 -32.74 -15.06 -32.56
N ARG A 82 -32.57 -14.84 -33.87
CA ARG A 82 -32.15 -13.55 -34.43
C ARG A 82 -33.18 -12.46 -34.12
N ASP A 83 -32.67 -11.28 -33.81
CA ASP A 83 -33.49 -10.09 -33.58
C ASP A 83 -34.38 -9.80 -34.79
N THR A 84 -35.67 -9.58 -34.55
CA THR A 84 -36.66 -9.35 -35.62
C THR A 84 -37.43 -8.06 -35.36
N LEU A 85 -37.53 -7.19 -36.36
CA LEU A 85 -38.27 -5.91 -36.27
C LEU A 85 -39.42 -5.85 -37.28
N LEU A 86 -40.63 -5.92 -36.75
CA LEU A 86 -41.94 -5.72 -37.35
C LEU A 86 -42.38 -4.26 -37.49
N VAL A 87 -43.04 -3.83 -38.56
CA VAL A 87 -43.90 -2.63 -38.54
C VAL A 87 -45.35 -3.06 -38.73
N PHE A 88 -46.19 -2.70 -37.76
CA PHE A 88 -47.59 -3.08 -37.67
C PHE A 88 -48.47 -1.86 -37.91
N ARG A 89 -49.57 -2.02 -38.64
CA ARG A 89 -50.65 -1.04 -38.66
C ARG A 89 -51.63 -1.35 -37.53
N ALA A 90 -52.10 -0.32 -36.81
CA ALA A 90 -52.94 -0.46 -35.62
C ALA A 90 -54.30 -1.15 -35.87
N ALA A 91 -54.70 -1.37 -37.13
CA ALA A 91 -55.96 -2.01 -37.52
C ALA A 91 -55.89 -3.55 -37.63
N GLU A 92 -54.73 -4.17 -37.42
CA GLU A 92 -54.55 -5.63 -37.55
C GLU A 92 -54.37 -6.29 -36.17
N ASN A 93 -55.30 -7.17 -35.77
CA ASN A 93 -55.41 -7.66 -34.39
C ASN A 93 -54.59 -8.93 -34.08
N GLU A 94 -54.13 -9.70 -35.08
CA GLU A 94 -53.43 -10.96 -34.85
C GLU A 94 -52.38 -11.28 -35.93
N LYS A 95 -51.12 -11.57 -35.53
CA LYS A 95 -50.01 -11.86 -36.47
C LYS A 95 -49.14 -13.02 -36.01
N LYS A 96 -48.61 -13.76 -36.98
CA LYS A 96 -47.57 -14.79 -36.77
C LYS A 96 -46.20 -14.17 -37.00
N LEU A 97 -45.31 -14.34 -36.02
CA LEU A 97 -43.94 -13.83 -35.99
C LEU A 97 -42.99 -15.02 -36.12
N LEU A 98 -42.31 -15.13 -37.26
CA LEU A 98 -41.35 -16.20 -37.52
C LEU A 98 -39.94 -15.74 -37.14
N LEU A 99 -39.30 -16.41 -36.19
CA LEU A 99 -37.93 -16.12 -35.78
C LEU A 99 -36.96 -17.17 -36.34
N TYR A 100 -35.81 -16.70 -36.81
CA TYR A 100 -34.74 -17.57 -37.30
C TYR A 100 -33.73 -17.87 -36.19
N PRO A 101 -33.31 -19.13 -35.96
CA PRO A 101 -32.31 -19.46 -34.95
C PRO A 101 -30.98 -18.71 -35.17
N LYS A 102 -30.32 -18.28 -34.08
CA LYS A 102 -28.93 -17.80 -34.12
C LYS A 102 -28.00 -18.99 -34.38
N GLU A 103 -26.90 -18.75 -35.09
CA GLU A 103 -25.82 -19.74 -35.17
C GLU A 103 -25.07 -19.74 -33.83
N LYS A 104 -24.82 -20.91 -33.23
CA LYS A 104 -24.16 -21.01 -31.93
C LYS A 104 -22.74 -20.45 -32.04
N PRO A 105 -22.38 -19.36 -31.33
CA PRO A 105 -20.99 -18.99 -31.18
C PRO A 105 -20.26 -20.04 -30.31
N PRO A 106 -18.94 -20.21 -30.46
CA PRO A 106 -18.16 -21.09 -29.59
C PRO A 106 -18.28 -20.64 -28.13
N GLU A 107 -18.52 -21.58 -27.22
CA GLU A 107 -18.62 -21.32 -25.78
C GLU A 107 -17.28 -20.80 -25.24
N SER A 108 -17.21 -19.50 -24.94
CA SER A 108 -16.09 -18.94 -24.18
C SER A 108 -16.37 -19.15 -22.68
N ILE A 109 -15.54 -19.95 -22.02
CA ILE A 109 -15.51 -20.07 -20.57
C ILE A 109 -14.89 -18.79 -20.00
N SER A 110 -15.71 -17.75 -19.83
CA SER A 110 -15.34 -16.57 -19.05
C SER A 110 -15.65 -16.83 -17.58
N ARG A 111 -14.78 -16.35 -16.67
CA ARG A 111 -15.16 -16.18 -15.25
C ARG A 111 -16.48 -15.43 -15.21
N GLN A 112 -17.44 -15.94 -14.44
CA GLN A 112 -18.67 -15.21 -14.14
C GLN A 112 -18.28 -13.97 -13.32
N PRO A 113 -18.46 -12.74 -13.83
CA PRO A 113 -18.22 -11.55 -13.04
C PRO A 113 -19.23 -11.48 -11.89
N GLU A 114 -18.83 -10.87 -10.76
CA GLU A 114 -19.81 -10.48 -9.72
C GLU A 114 -20.82 -9.53 -10.36
N LEU A 115 -22.11 -9.91 -10.33
CA LEU A 115 -23.16 -9.14 -10.96
C LEU A 115 -23.58 -7.98 -10.04
N VAL A 116 -24.03 -6.86 -10.64
CA VAL A 116 -24.59 -5.73 -9.88
C VAL A 116 -25.84 -6.17 -9.12
N GLU A 117 -26.56 -7.10 -9.73
CA GLU A 117 -27.75 -7.74 -9.23
C GLU A 117 -27.53 -8.57 -7.96
N ASP A 118 -26.28 -8.88 -7.61
CA ASP A 118 -25.93 -9.55 -6.34
C ASP A 118 -25.85 -8.58 -5.16
N VAL A 119 -25.87 -7.27 -5.43
CA VAL A 119 -25.84 -6.25 -4.38
C VAL A 119 -27.23 -6.09 -3.77
N LYS A 120 -27.37 -6.32 -2.46
CA LYS A 120 -28.66 -6.23 -1.74
C LYS A 120 -29.43 -4.93 -2.02
N LEU A 121 -28.76 -3.77 -2.00
CA LEU A 121 -29.39 -2.49 -2.31
C LEU A 121 -29.97 -2.44 -3.73
N VAL A 122 -29.32 -3.10 -4.69
CA VAL A 122 -29.82 -3.21 -6.07
C VAL A 122 -31.04 -4.13 -6.10
N GLN A 123 -31.02 -5.24 -5.36
CA GLN A 123 -32.17 -6.16 -5.26
C GLN A 123 -33.39 -5.47 -4.64
N ASP A 124 -33.18 -4.62 -3.64
CA ASP A 124 -34.24 -3.84 -2.97
C ASP A 124 -34.84 -2.75 -3.88
N LEU A 125 -34.03 -2.13 -4.77
CA LEU A 125 -34.46 -1.03 -5.64
C LEU A 125 -34.93 -1.46 -7.04
N ALA A 126 -34.39 -2.55 -7.58
CA ALA A 126 -34.63 -3.04 -8.94
C ALA A 126 -35.30 -4.44 -8.91
N PRO A 127 -36.62 -4.53 -9.20
CA PRO A 127 -37.37 -5.80 -9.16
C PRO A 127 -36.86 -6.88 -10.13
N ASP A 128 -37.15 -8.15 -9.84
CA ASP A 128 -36.65 -9.33 -10.57
C ASP A 128 -37.00 -9.33 -12.07
N ASP A 129 -38.17 -8.82 -12.45
CA ASP A 129 -38.65 -8.80 -13.83
C ASP A 129 -37.71 -7.99 -14.74
N ARG A 130 -37.13 -6.90 -14.22
CA ARG A 130 -36.20 -6.05 -14.96
C ARG A 130 -34.82 -6.69 -15.11
N ARG A 131 -34.36 -7.39 -14.06
CA ARG A 131 -33.10 -8.15 -14.09
C ARG A 131 -33.17 -9.31 -15.09
N PHE A 132 -34.33 -9.97 -15.20
CA PHE A 132 -34.54 -11.04 -16.18
C PHE A 132 -34.60 -10.53 -17.64
N LYS A 133 -35.21 -9.36 -17.91
CA LYS A 133 -35.26 -8.75 -19.26
C LYS A 133 -33.89 -8.48 -19.85
N ALA A 134 -32.92 -8.16 -19.02
CA ALA A 134 -31.56 -7.91 -19.44
C ALA A 134 -30.90 -9.04 -20.22
N ASN A 135 -31.25 -10.28 -19.90
CA ASN A 135 -30.65 -11.45 -20.52
C ASN A 135 -31.04 -11.60 -22.00
N TYR A 136 -32.05 -10.86 -22.47
CA TYR A 136 -32.51 -10.90 -23.86
C TYR A 136 -31.79 -9.93 -24.79
N PHE A 137 -31.01 -8.97 -24.27
CA PHE A 137 -30.40 -7.91 -25.06
C PHE A 137 -28.86 -8.00 -25.08
N ASP A 138 -28.32 -8.45 -26.22
CA ASP A 138 -26.87 -8.43 -26.49
C ASP A 138 -26.37 -6.99 -26.83
N ASP A 139 -27.27 -6.12 -27.29
CA ASP A 139 -27.03 -4.73 -27.68
C ASP A 139 -28.01 -3.79 -26.95
N TYR A 140 -27.51 -2.67 -26.44
CA TYR A 140 -28.30 -1.70 -25.66
C TYR A 140 -29.03 -0.68 -26.56
N PRO A 141 -30.35 -0.52 -26.43
CA PRO A 141 -31.06 0.62 -27.02
C PRO A 141 -30.43 1.92 -26.53
N LYS A 142 -30.14 2.85 -27.44
CA LYS A 142 -29.51 4.13 -27.11
C LYS A 142 -30.54 5.23 -27.01
N ARG A 143 -30.48 6.03 -25.95
CA ARG A 143 -31.32 7.21 -25.75
C ARG A 143 -30.44 8.44 -25.50
N MET A 144 -30.90 9.60 -25.96
CA MET A 144 -30.19 10.84 -25.69
C MET A 144 -30.26 11.22 -24.21
N ALA A 145 -31.44 11.11 -23.60
CA ALA A 145 -31.63 11.51 -22.21
C ALA A 145 -32.61 10.56 -21.49
N GLN A 146 -32.38 10.38 -20.18
CA GLN A 146 -33.29 9.74 -19.24
C GLN A 146 -33.64 10.69 -18.10
N ILE A 147 -34.89 10.60 -17.62
CA ILE A 147 -35.26 11.05 -16.27
C ILE A 147 -35.89 9.87 -15.50
N SER A 148 -35.38 9.60 -14.30
CA SER A 148 -35.89 8.55 -13.40
C SER A 148 -36.25 9.15 -12.06
N LEU A 149 -37.39 8.76 -11.47
CA LEU A 149 -37.63 8.98 -10.05
C LEU A 149 -37.00 7.84 -9.24
N VAL A 150 -37.34 6.62 -9.62
CA VAL A 150 -36.85 5.33 -9.09
C VAL A 150 -36.86 4.32 -10.24
N PRO A 151 -36.19 3.15 -10.17
CA PRO A 151 -36.14 2.20 -11.28
C PRO A 151 -37.51 1.81 -11.87
N GLY A 152 -38.58 1.81 -11.05
CA GLY A 152 -39.95 1.57 -11.50
C GLY A 152 -40.60 2.72 -12.28
N ILE A 153 -40.17 3.97 -12.06
CA ILE A 153 -40.79 5.20 -12.58
C ILE A 153 -39.72 5.99 -13.35
N SER A 154 -39.58 5.70 -14.65
CA SER A 154 -38.55 6.29 -15.53
C SER A 154 -39.10 6.59 -16.93
N SER A 155 -38.52 7.57 -17.61
CA SER A 155 -38.80 7.86 -19.03
C SER A 155 -38.51 6.68 -19.95
N ASN A 156 -37.64 5.76 -19.52
CA ASN A 156 -37.34 4.51 -20.24
C ASN A 156 -38.35 3.38 -19.97
N ARG A 157 -39.29 3.55 -19.03
CA ARG A 157 -40.35 2.56 -18.73
C ARG A 157 -39.79 1.15 -18.61
N ASP A 158 -40.32 0.14 -19.30
CA ASP A 158 -39.90 -1.26 -19.19
C ASP A 158 -38.45 -1.51 -19.65
N PHE A 159 -37.85 -0.56 -20.37
CA PHE A 159 -36.48 -0.63 -20.86
C PHE A 159 -35.44 -0.09 -19.85
N ASN A 160 -35.89 0.30 -18.66
CA ASN A 160 -35.01 0.60 -17.54
C ASN A 160 -34.13 -0.63 -17.21
N GLY A 161 -32.82 -0.42 -17.05
CA GLY A 161 -31.82 -1.48 -16.83
C GLY A 161 -31.23 -2.13 -18.10
N ILE A 162 -31.77 -1.84 -19.28
CA ILE A 162 -31.26 -2.36 -20.56
C ILE A 162 -30.88 -1.27 -21.57
N THR A 163 -31.14 -0.01 -21.24
CA THR A 163 -30.89 1.14 -22.11
C THR A 163 -29.55 1.80 -21.81
N GLU A 164 -28.84 2.21 -22.86
CA GLU A 164 -27.71 3.14 -22.78
C GLU A 164 -28.23 4.58 -22.90
N ASN A 165 -27.93 5.43 -21.93
CA ASN A 165 -28.29 6.85 -21.97
C ASN A 165 -27.05 7.72 -22.21
N LYS A 166 -27.13 8.73 -23.08
CA LYS A 166 -26.05 9.73 -23.17
C LYS A 166 -26.06 10.65 -21.95
N PHE A 167 -27.24 11.09 -21.54
CA PHE A 167 -27.49 11.89 -20.35
C PHE A 167 -28.52 11.19 -19.45
N SER A 168 -28.30 11.11 -18.14
CA SER A 168 -29.28 10.59 -17.17
C SER A 168 -29.44 11.53 -15.99
N PHE A 169 -30.67 11.76 -15.58
CA PHE A 169 -31.03 12.52 -14.39
C PHE A 169 -31.97 11.69 -13.50
N ASP A 170 -31.48 11.27 -12.35
CA ASP A 170 -32.14 10.30 -11.50
C ASP A 170 -32.49 10.94 -10.14
N VAL A 171 -33.75 11.28 -9.90
CA VAL A 171 -34.18 12.10 -8.75
C VAL A 171 -33.91 11.39 -7.41
N LEU A 172 -34.28 10.12 -7.27
CA LEU A 172 -33.92 9.31 -6.10
C LEU A 172 -32.97 8.19 -6.51
N ALA A 173 -33.40 7.35 -7.45
CA ALA A 173 -32.60 6.21 -7.89
C ALA A 173 -32.67 5.98 -9.41
N GLY A 174 -31.49 5.83 -10.02
CA GLY A 174 -31.30 5.46 -11.42
C GLY A 174 -31.02 3.97 -11.57
N TYR A 175 -31.48 3.39 -12.67
CA TYR A 175 -31.04 2.07 -13.12
C TYR A 175 -30.90 2.12 -14.64
N ALA A 176 -29.79 1.65 -15.18
CA ALA A 176 -29.52 1.67 -16.62
C ALA A 176 -28.58 0.53 -17.01
N ALA A 177 -28.50 0.24 -18.32
CA ALA A 177 -27.41 -0.61 -18.79
C ALA A 177 -26.08 0.13 -18.72
N GLY A 178 -26.07 1.41 -19.08
CA GLY A 178 -24.91 2.26 -18.93
C GLY A 178 -25.15 3.70 -19.36
N VAL A 179 -24.20 4.57 -19.02
CA VAL A 179 -24.19 5.98 -19.41
C VAL A 179 -22.94 6.33 -20.21
N SER A 180 -23.11 7.06 -21.31
CA SER A 180 -22.01 7.39 -22.23
C SER A 180 -21.48 8.83 -22.16
N ALA A 181 -22.10 9.73 -21.37
CA ALA A 181 -21.55 11.05 -21.12
C ALA A 181 -21.74 11.59 -19.69
N VAL A 182 -22.98 11.82 -19.23
CA VAL A 182 -23.24 12.45 -17.91
C VAL A 182 -24.41 11.78 -17.21
N GLU A 183 -24.23 11.46 -15.94
CA GLU A 183 -25.30 11.01 -15.04
C GLU A 183 -25.28 11.77 -13.72
N ILE A 184 -26.46 12.21 -13.29
CA ILE A 184 -26.65 12.95 -12.04
C ILE A 184 -27.80 12.30 -11.27
N GLY A 185 -27.47 11.75 -10.11
CA GLY A 185 -28.39 11.07 -9.20
C GLY A 185 -28.57 11.82 -7.89
N GLY A 186 -29.81 11.95 -7.42
CA GLY A 186 -30.12 12.55 -6.12
C GLY A 186 -29.68 11.66 -4.96
N LEU A 187 -29.91 10.34 -5.01
CA LEU A 187 -29.39 9.40 -4.00
C LEU A 187 -28.44 8.37 -4.62
N VAL A 188 -28.94 7.52 -5.54
CA VAL A 188 -28.18 6.35 -6.02
C VAL A 188 -28.25 6.21 -7.54
N ASN A 189 -27.11 6.01 -8.18
CA ASN A 189 -27.04 5.57 -9.58
C ASN A 189 -26.61 4.10 -9.65
N ILE A 190 -27.19 3.35 -10.58
CA ILE A 190 -26.90 1.92 -10.77
C ILE A 190 -26.77 1.63 -12.27
N ASP A 191 -25.54 1.35 -12.72
CA ASP A 191 -25.25 0.97 -14.10
C ASP A 191 -24.70 -0.44 -14.19
N ARG A 192 -25.31 -1.26 -15.04
CA ARG A 192 -24.94 -2.67 -15.10
C ARG A 192 -23.64 -2.93 -15.87
N MET A 193 -23.34 -2.12 -16.88
CA MET A 193 -22.31 -2.45 -17.86
C MET A 193 -21.19 -1.42 -17.97
N PHE A 194 -21.49 -0.13 -18.03
CA PHE A 194 -20.45 0.89 -18.14
C PHE A 194 -20.92 2.29 -17.80
N VAL A 195 -19.96 3.13 -17.42
CA VAL A 195 -20.10 4.58 -17.32
C VAL A 195 -18.93 5.22 -18.07
N LYS A 196 -19.22 6.21 -18.91
CA LYS A 196 -18.22 7.05 -19.57
C LYS A 196 -18.52 8.52 -19.34
N GLY A 197 -17.48 9.29 -19.01
CA GLY A 197 -17.59 10.73 -18.80
C GLY A 197 -17.71 11.11 -17.32
N PHE A 198 -18.88 11.56 -16.87
CA PHE A 198 -19.08 12.10 -15.53
C PHE A 198 -20.30 11.47 -14.85
N GLN A 199 -20.15 11.05 -13.59
CA GLN A 199 -21.24 10.50 -12.79
C GLN A 199 -21.19 11.09 -11.38
N LEU A 200 -22.35 11.56 -10.91
CA LEU A 200 -22.51 12.16 -9.58
C LEU A 200 -23.73 11.54 -8.89
N ALA A 201 -23.58 11.12 -7.63
CA ALA A 201 -24.69 10.69 -6.78
C ALA A 201 -24.63 11.34 -5.40
N GLY A 202 -25.79 11.70 -4.83
CA GLY A 202 -25.86 12.23 -3.47
C GLY A 202 -25.44 11.23 -2.40
N LEU A 203 -25.70 9.93 -2.56
CA LEU A 203 -25.24 8.87 -1.66
C LEU A 203 -24.22 7.95 -2.31
N GLY A 204 -24.54 7.30 -3.43
CA GLY A 204 -23.59 6.35 -4.02
C GLY A 204 -23.85 5.89 -5.44
N ASN A 205 -22.78 5.40 -6.07
CA ASN A 205 -22.78 4.86 -7.43
C ASN A 205 -22.42 3.36 -7.40
N ILE A 206 -23.20 2.51 -8.09
CA ILE A 206 -22.95 1.07 -8.23
C ILE A 206 -22.79 0.70 -9.70
N GLU A 207 -21.62 0.17 -10.08
CA GLU A 207 -21.33 -0.17 -11.48
C GLU A 207 -20.88 -1.61 -11.63
N GLY A 208 -21.47 -2.32 -12.58
CA GLY A 208 -21.14 -3.73 -12.84
C GLY A 208 -19.92 -3.94 -13.70
N GLY A 209 -19.72 -3.04 -14.66
CA GLY A 209 -18.63 -3.14 -15.61
C GLY A 209 -17.71 -1.94 -15.56
N LYS A 210 -17.38 -1.43 -16.74
CA LYS A 210 -16.24 -0.54 -16.91
C LYS A 210 -16.61 0.92 -16.66
N VAL A 211 -15.85 1.60 -15.82
CA VAL A 211 -15.94 3.06 -15.64
C VAL A 211 -14.74 3.74 -16.28
N GLU A 212 -15.00 4.69 -17.18
CA GLU A 212 -13.99 5.55 -17.80
C GLU A 212 -14.37 7.02 -17.63
N GLY A 213 -13.85 7.69 -16.61
CA GLY A 213 -14.25 9.07 -16.33
C GLY A 213 -14.06 9.54 -14.90
N VAL A 214 -14.92 10.45 -14.46
CA VAL A 214 -14.98 11.00 -13.11
C VAL A 214 -16.25 10.49 -12.43
N GLN A 215 -16.09 9.91 -11.25
CA GLN A 215 -17.18 9.39 -10.44
C GLN A 215 -17.15 10.01 -9.05
N ILE A 216 -18.26 10.61 -8.63
CA ILE A 216 -18.40 11.33 -7.36
C ILE A 216 -19.63 10.84 -6.61
N ALA A 217 -19.47 10.53 -5.33
CA ALA A 217 -20.55 10.15 -4.44
C ALA A 217 -20.45 10.87 -3.09
N GLY A 218 -21.58 11.17 -2.46
CA GLY A 218 -21.56 11.69 -1.09
C GLY A 218 -20.99 10.69 -0.08
N LEU A 219 -21.32 9.41 -0.21
CA LEU A 219 -20.85 8.35 0.71
C LEU A 219 -19.92 7.35 0.02
N TRP A 220 -20.37 6.65 -1.01
CA TRP A 220 -19.60 5.52 -1.53
C TRP A 220 -19.71 5.31 -3.04
N ASN A 221 -18.64 4.76 -3.61
CA ASN A 221 -18.64 4.25 -4.99
C ASN A 221 -18.27 2.76 -4.98
N ASN A 222 -19.01 1.94 -5.74
CA ASN A 222 -18.84 0.49 -5.75
C ASN A 222 -18.82 -0.04 -7.19
N ASN A 223 -17.62 -0.28 -7.72
CA ASN A 223 -17.44 -0.84 -9.06
C ASN A 223 -17.04 -2.31 -8.96
N ARG A 224 -17.81 -3.17 -9.61
CA ARG A 224 -17.52 -4.59 -9.79
C ARG A 224 -16.52 -4.83 -10.92
N GLY A 225 -16.51 -3.97 -11.93
CA GLY A 225 -15.56 -4.01 -13.04
C GLY A 225 -14.38 -3.05 -12.88
N ARG A 226 -13.70 -2.81 -14.00
CA ARG A 226 -12.49 -1.97 -14.06
C ARG A 226 -12.83 -0.49 -14.02
N LEU A 227 -12.01 0.29 -13.35
CA LEU A 227 -12.13 1.74 -13.31
C LEU A 227 -10.86 2.41 -13.86
N LYS A 228 -11.03 3.30 -14.84
CA LYS A 228 -9.99 4.18 -15.36
C LYS A 228 -10.42 5.65 -15.21
N GLY A 229 -9.82 6.38 -14.29
CA GLY A 229 -10.14 7.80 -14.08
C GLY A 229 -10.05 8.26 -12.63
N VAL A 230 -10.97 9.14 -12.22
CA VAL A 230 -10.98 9.76 -10.88
C VAL A 230 -12.21 9.32 -10.12
N GLN A 231 -12.03 8.95 -8.85
CA GLN A 231 -13.11 8.50 -7.99
C GLN A 231 -13.05 9.20 -6.64
N LEU A 232 -14.13 9.88 -6.27
CA LEU A 232 -14.24 10.71 -5.06
C LEU A 232 -15.45 10.27 -4.23
N SER A 233 -15.26 10.08 -2.92
CA SER A 233 -16.38 9.81 -2.01
C SER A 233 -16.14 10.34 -0.58
N GLY A 234 -17.21 10.56 0.18
CA GLY A 234 -17.09 10.95 1.58
C GLY A 234 -16.65 9.81 2.50
N VAL A 235 -17.08 8.58 2.24
CA VAL A 235 -16.77 7.40 3.08
C VAL A 235 -15.80 6.47 2.38
N GLY A 236 -16.18 5.88 1.24
CA GLY A 236 -15.28 4.90 0.64
C GLY A 236 -15.52 4.50 -0.80
N ASN A 237 -14.42 4.10 -1.44
CA ASN A 237 -14.39 3.65 -2.81
C ASN A 237 -13.98 2.17 -2.89
N VAL A 238 -14.69 1.38 -3.68
CA VAL A 238 -14.43 -0.04 -3.88
C VAL A 238 -14.35 -0.35 -5.37
N VAL A 239 -13.25 -0.97 -5.80
CA VAL A 239 -13.08 -1.52 -7.15
C VAL A 239 -12.70 -3.00 -7.05
N ARG A 240 -13.54 -3.89 -7.56
CA ARG A 240 -13.35 -5.36 -7.48
C ARG A 240 -12.44 -5.93 -8.57
N ASP A 241 -12.12 -5.17 -9.60
CA ASP A 241 -11.18 -5.55 -10.66
C ASP A 241 -9.99 -4.57 -10.69
N GLU A 242 -9.47 -4.23 -11.87
CA GLU A 242 -8.36 -3.31 -12.05
C GLU A 242 -8.74 -1.83 -11.84
N PHE A 243 -7.85 -1.09 -11.19
CA PHE A 243 -7.95 0.37 -11.02
C PHE A 243 -6.80 1.09 -11.69
N LYS A 244 -7.10 2.13 -12.49
CA LYS A 244 -6.13 3.04 -13.08
C LYS A 244 -6.54 4.51 -12.90
N GLY A 245 -5.88 5.24 -12.00
CA GLY A 245 -6.09 6.68 -11.85
C GLY A 245 -5.95 7.19 -10.41
N VAL A 246 -6.89 8.01 -9.94
CA VAL A 246 -6.84 8.63 -8.59
C VAL A 246 -8.12 8.34 -7.80
N GLN A 247 -7.95 7.77 -6.61
CA GLN A 247 -9.03 7.43 -5.67
C GLN A 247 -8.87 8.28 -4.41
N VAL A 248 -9.91 9.01 -4.02
CA VAL A 248 -9.95 9.82 -2.80
C VAL A 248 -11.19 9.51 -2.00
N SER A 249 -11.03 9.23 -0.71
CA SER A 249 -12.14 9.02 0.23
C SER A 249 -11.85 9.60 1.61
N GLY A 250 -12.90 9.90 2.37
CA GLY A 250 -12.74 10.32 3.76
C GLY A 250 -12.30 9.19 4.68
N ILE A 251 -12.72 7.94 4.44
CA ILE A 251 -12.42 6.80 5.32
C ILE A 251 -11.57 5.74 4.60
N HIS A 252 -12.06 5.10 3.54
CA HIS A 252 -11.36 3.96 2.95
C HIS A 252 -11.39 3.85 1.42
N ASN A 253 -10.27 3.43 0.83
CA ASN A 253 -10.21 2.96 -0.55
C ASN A 253 -9.83 1.48 -0.59
N TYR A 254 -10.50 0.70 -1.44
CA TYR A 254 -10.23 -0.73 -1.63
C TYR A 254 -10.16 -1.09 -3.11
N VAL A 255 -9.07 -1.74 -3.52
CA VAL A 255 -8.90 -2.32 -4.85
C VAL A 255 -8.55 -3.80 -4.71
N HIS A 256 -9.36 -4.67 -5.29
CA HIS A 256 -9.09 -6.11 -5.28
C HIS A 256 -8.06 -6.52 -6.34
N GLY A 257 -8.14 -5.94 -7.55
CA GLY A 257 -7.24 -6.26 -8.66
C GLY A 257 -5.92 -5.48 -8.63
N GLN A 258 -5.29 -5.35 -9.81
CA GLN A 258 -4.10 -4.51 -9.96
C GLN A 258 -4.45 -3.02 -9.84
N MET A 259 -3.64 -2.28 -9.10
CA MET A 259 -3.77 -0.84 -8.94
C MET A 259 -2.65 -0.10 -9.68
N ARG A 260 -3.00 0.87 -10.54
CA ARG A 260 -2.04 1.78 -11.20
C ARG A 260 -2.45 3.22 -10.97
N GLY A 261 -1.81 3.91 -10.03
CA GLY A 261 -2.14 5.30 -9.73
C GLY A 261 -2.06 5.62 -8.25
N TYR A 262 -2.96 6.48 -7.74
CA TYR A 262 -2.87 7.01 -6.38
C TYR A 262 -4.14 6.77 -5.56
N GLN A 263 -3.97 6.43 -4.29
CA GLN A 263 -5.04 6.30 -3.30
C GLN A 263 -4.79 7.25 -2.13
N LEU A 264 -5.82 8.02 -1.75
CA LEU A 264 -5.82 8.96 -0.64
C LEU A 264 -7.02 8.69 0.26
N ALA A 265 -6.79 8.38 1.54
CA ALA A 265 -7.85 8.09 2.50
C ALA A 265 -7.55 8.73 3.87
N GLY A 266 -8.59 9.15 4.60
CA GLY A 266 -8.40 9.61 5.99
C GLY A 266 -8.03 8.49 6.96
N ILE A 267 -8.48 7.25 6.72
CA ILE A 267 -8.18 6.11 7.60
C ILE A 267 -7.30 5.07 6.91
N HIS A 268 -7.78 4.42 5.84
CA HIS A 268 -7.08 3.25 5.31
C HIS A 268 -7.20 3.04 3.80
N ASN A 269 -6.07 2.71 3.16
CA ASN A 269 -6.06 2.19 1.78
C ASN A 269 -5.65 0.72 1.76
N TYR A 270 -6.40 -0.10 1.02
CA TYR A 270 -6.09 -1.51 0.80
C TYR A 270 -6.08 -1.88 -0.68
N SER A 271 -4.97 -2.48 -1.12
CA SER A 271 -4.85 -3.09 -2.43
C SER A 271 -4.46 -4.55 -2.26
N ARG A 272 -5.27 -5.48 -2.77
CA ARG A 272 -5.01 -6.91 -2.54
C ARG A 272 -3.89 -7.48 -3.41
N LEU A 273 -3.71 -6.96 -4.62
CA LEU A 273 -2.63 -7.35 -5.54
C LEU A 273 -1.61 -6.20 -5.70
N ASP A 274 -0.89 -6.20 -6.81
CA ASP A 274 0.19 -5.25 -7.09
C ASP A 274 -0.28 -3.80 -7.24
N VAL A 275 0.53 -2.90 -6.70
CA VAL A 275 0.36 -1.44 -6.76
C VAL A 275 1.52 -0.81 -7.53
N SER A 276 1.18 -0.13 -8.62
CA SER A 276 2.09 0.70 -9.42
C SER A 276 1.68 2.18 -9.30
N GLY A 277 2.07 2.79 -8.18
CA GLY A 277 1.79 4.20 -7.83
C GLY A 277 1.65 4.34 -6.31
N GLY A 278 1.22 5.47 -5.75
CA GLY A 278 1.35 5.75 -4.30
C GLY A 278 0.09 5.54 -3.46
N GLN A 279 0.26 5.28 -2.16
CA GLN A 279 -0.83 5.26 -1.17
C GLN A 279 -0.57 6.27 -0.03
N PHE A 280 -1.61 7.02 0.34
CA PHE A 280 -1.60 8.02 1.41
C PHE A 280 -2.78 7.81 2.35
N ALA A 281 -2.52 7.53 3.63
CA ALA A 281 -3.56 7.29 4.62
C ALA A 281 -3.30 8.06 5.91
N GLY A 282 -4.35 8.52 6.60
CA GLY A 282 -4.18 9.07 7.95
C GLY A 282 -3.77 8.01 8.97
N ILE A 283 -4.18 6.75 8.80
CA ILE A 283 -3.89 5.67 9.75
C ILE A 283 -3.04 4.57 9.10
N ILE A 284 -3.55 3.80 8.14
CA ILE A 284 -2.84 2.63 7.62
C ILE A 284 -2.85 2.54 6.09
N ASN A 285 -1.76 2.05 5.48
CA ASN A 285 -1.80 1.50 4.11
C ASN A 285 -1.45 0.00 4.13
N MET A 286 -2.17 -0.80 3.33
CA MET A 286 -1.92 -2.23 3.17
C MET A 286 -1.84 -2.61 1.69
N THR A 287 -0.80 -3.35 1.32
CA THR A 287 -0.68 -3.97 -0.01
C THR A 287 -0.42 -5.47 0.13
N GLY A 288 -1.32 -6.30 -0.39
CA GLY A 288 -1.21 -7.77 -0.33
C GLY A 288 -0.28 -8.39 -1.38
N GLY A 289 0.23 -7.59 -2.33
CA GLY A 289 1.25 -8.00 -3.30
C GLY A 289 2.43 -7.03 -3.34
N SER A 290 2.92 -6.71 -4.54
CA SER A 290 4.08 -5.82 -4.72
C SER A 290 3.70 -4.34 -4.83
N MET A 291 4.28 -3.50 -3.97
CA MET A 291 4.13 -2.05 -3.92
C MET A 291 5.35 -1.37 -4.55
N LYS A 292 5.24 -0.85 -5.78
CA LYS A 292 6.42 -0.41 -6.56
C LYS A 292 7.07 0.89 -6.10
N THR A 293 6.27 1.86 -5.66
CA THR A 293 6.74 3.23 -5.40
C THR A 293 6.79 3.54 -3.91
N PHE A 294 5.73 4.08 -3.30
CA PHE A 294 5.79 4.53 -1.91
C PHE A 294 4.46 4.41 -1.15
N GLN A 295 4.55 4.32 0.17
CA GLN A 295 3.42 4.39 1.10
C GLN A 295 3.70 5.45 2.18
N LEU A 296 2.71 6.30 2.48
CA LEU A 296 2.77 7.29 3.55
C LEU A 296 1.56 7.14 4.46
N SER A 297 1.78 6.92 5.76
CA SER A 297 0.72 6.81 6.75
C SER A 297 1.03 7.53 8.06
N GLY A 298 -0.02 7.90 8.80
CA GLY A 298 0.14 8.46 10.14
C GLY A 298 0.49 7.40 11.20
N ILE A 299 0.11 6.13 11.03
CA ILE A 299 0.38 5.07 12.02
C ILE A 299 1.24 3.96 11.43
N ALA A 300 0.75 3.22 10.42
CA ALA A 300 1.47 2.05 9.93
C ALA A 300 1.34 1.76 8.44
N ASN A 301 2.41 1.22 7.84
CA ASN A 301 2.35 0.62 6.51
C ASN A 301 2.65 -0.87 6.59
N TYR A 302 1.91 -1.64 5.81
CA TYR A 302 2.13 -3.07 5.61
C TYR A 302 2.22 -3.41 4.12
N GLY A 303 3.15 -4.28 3.76
CA GLY A 303 3.30 -4.81 2.42
C GLY A 303 4.03 -6.15 2.39
N GLU A 304 3.79 -6.96 1.35
CA GLU A 304 4.59 -8.17 1.13
C GLU A 304 5.96 -7.79 0.56
N ASN A 305 5.96 -7.07 -0.56
CA ASN A 305 7.14 -6.55 -1.24
C ASN A 305 6.98 -5.05 -1.50
N VAL A 306 7.99 -4.24 -1.17
CA VAL A 306 7.96 -2.80 -1.38
C VAL A 306 9.18 -2.34 -2.15
N GLY A 307 9.02 -2.04 -3.43
CA GLY A 307 10.11 -1.62 -4.32
C GLY A 307 10.71 -0.26 -4.00
N GLY A 308 9.97 0.65 -3.35
CA GLY A 308 10.47 1.96 -2.96
C GLY A 308 10.38 2.24 -1.47
N VAL A 309 9.82 3.39 -1.06
CA VAL A 309 10.00 3.93 0.30
C VAL A 309 8.70 3.93 1.11
N GLN A 310 8.79 3.56 2.39
CA GLN A 310 7.66 3.67 3.34
C GLN A 310 7.94 4.69 4.44
N PHE A 311 6.91 5.48 4.77
CA PHE A 311 6.91 6.44 5.87
C PHE A 311 5.69 6.23 6.75
N ALA A 312 5.90 6.01 8.04
CA ALA A 312 4.84 5.80 9.02
C ALA A 312 5.13 6.56 10.32
N GLY A 313 4.11 7.03 11.02
CA GLY A 313 4.31 7.63 12.34
C GLY A 313 4.80 6.63 13.39
N LEU A 314 4.33 5.37 13.37
CA LEU A 314 4.75 4.34 14.32
C LEU A 314 5.58 3.23 13.69
N CYS A 315 5.08 2.54 12.66
CA CYS A 315 5.78 1.36 12.15
C CYS A 315 5.60 1.05 10.66
N ASN A 316 6.64 0.49 10.06
CA ASN A 316 6.58 -0.15 8.74
C ASN A 316 6.90 -1.64 8.85
N ILE A 317 6.07 -2.48 8.24
CA ILE A 317 6.25 -3.94 8.25
C ILE A 317 6.24 -4.43 6.80
N VAL A 318 7.32 -5.08 6.39
CA VAL A 318 7.43 -5.74 5.08
C VAL A 318 7.85 -7.17 5.26
N GLU A 319 7.07 -8.11 4.73
CA GLU A 319 7.30 -9.54 4.96
C GLU A 319 8.53 -10.06 4.21
N ASP A 320 8.77 -9.51 3.02
CA ASP A 320 9.85 -9.92 2.15
C ASP A 320 10.85 -8.77 1.91
N THR A 321 10.80 -8.12 0.75
CA THR A 321 11.87 -7.21 0.32
C THR A 321 11.45 -5.75 0.33
N VAL A 322 12.29 -4.90 0.92
CA VAL A 322 12.27 -3.45 0.80
C VAL A 322 13.36 -3.00 -0.18
N GLY A 323 12.95 -2.67 -1.41
CA GLY A 323 13.81 -2.17 -2.47
C GLY A 323 14.35 -0.76 -2.21
N GLY A 324 13.56 0.12 -1.60
CA GLY A 324 13.97 1.46 -1.19
C GLY A 324 14.42 1.50 0.27
N GLY A 325 13.61 2.11 1.13
CA GLY A 325 13.92 2.26 2.56
C GLY A 325 12.67 2.46 3.41
N GLN A 326 12.84 2.42 4.73
CA GLN A 326 11.75 2.56 5.69
C GLN A 326 12.06 3.67 6.71
N MET A 327 11.07 4.51 7.01
CA MET A 327 11.17 5.52 8.07
C MET A 327 9.95 5.44 8.99
N ALA A 328 10.19 5.27 10.28
CA ALA A 328 9.14 5.15 11.29
C ALA A 328 9.50 5.85 12.60
N GLY A 329 8.50 6.31 13.36
CA GLY A 329 8.75 6.88 14.69
C GLY A 329 9.19 5.83 15.71
N LEU A 330 8.68 4.58 15.64
CA LEU A 330 9.05 3.54 16.61
C LEU A 330 9.88 2.42 16.00
N PHE A 331 9.37 1.70 15.00
CA PHE A 331 10.11 0.56 14.45
C PHE A 331 9.89 0.28 12.96
N ASN A 332 10.91 -0.31 12.34
CA ASN A 332 10.82 -0.88 11.00
C ASN A 332 11.17 -2.37 11.03
N TYR A 333 10.40 -3.17 10.29
CA TYR A 333 10.66 -4.57 10.01
C TYR A 333 10.69 -4.82 8.50
N GLY A 334 11.70 -5.56 8.04
CA GLY A 334 11.82 -6.07 6.67
C GLY A 334 12.70 -7.31 6.63
N ARG A 335 12.37 -8.36 5.86
CA ARG A 335 13.27 -9.53 5.76
C ARG A 335 14.59 -9.15 5.08
N GLU A 336 14.48 -8.48 3.93
CA GLU A 336 15.60 -7.86 3.21
C GLU A 336 15.35 -6.36 3.00
N VAL A 337 16.35 -5.53 3.25
CA VAL A 337 16.30 -4.09 2.98
C VAL A 337 17.51 -3.67 2.15
N ASN A 338 17.30 -2.97 1.05
CA ASN A 338 18.37 -2.69 0.09
C ASN A 338 19.10 -1.35 0.31
N ASN A 339 18.47 -0.33 0.94
CA ASN A 339 19.13 0.97 1.14
C ASN A 339 19.19 1.46 2.59
N PHE A 340 18.06 1.68 3.25
CA PHE A 340 18.11 2.21 4.62
C PHE A 340 16.88 1.88 5.46
N GLN A 341 17.08 1.86 6.78
CA GLN A 341 16.01 1.91 7.76
C GLN A 341 16.32 3.00 8.80
N LEU A 342 15.32 3.83 9.10
CA LEU A 342 15.39 4.88 10.12
C LEU A 342 14.22 4.73 11.08
N ALA A 343 14.51 4.48 12.36
CA ALA A 343 13.50 4.32 13.40
C ALA A 343 13.85 5.12 14.66
N GLY A 344 12.87 5.52 15.45
CA GLY A 344 13.16 6.07 16.77
C GLY A 344 13.72 5.03 17.74
N LEU A 345 13.22 3.78 17.70
CA LEU A 345 13.62 2.74 18.66
C LEU A 345 14.30 1.53 18.01
N TYR A 346 13.66 0.89 17.02
CA TYR A 346 14.09 -0.42 16.53
C TYR A 346 14.12 -0.53 15.00
N ASN A 347 15.23 -1.00 14.44
CA ASN A 347 15.22 -1.55 13.08
C ASN A 347 15.57 -3.03 13.12
N ILE A 348 14.74 -3.85 12.47
CA ILE A 348 14.92 -5.30 12.43
C ILE A 348 14.97 -5.76 10.98
N SER A 349 16.05 -6.47 10.64
CA SER A 349 16.15 -7.20 9.38
C SER A 349 16.57 -8.66 9.57
N ALA A 350 15.70 -9.56 9.13
CA ALA A 350 15.88 -11.00 9.36
C ALA A 350 17.04 -11.60 8.53
N GLU A 351 17.33 -11.06 7.35
CA GLU A 351 18.34 -11.60 6.44
C GLU A 351 19.43 -10.62 6.04
N LYS A 352 19.05 -9.52 5.37
CA LYS A 352 20.02 -8.64 4.72
C LYS A 352 19.62 -7.17 4.84
N VAL A 353 20.64 -6.36 5.03
CA VAL A 353 20.57 -4.90 4.98
C VAL A 353 21.65 -4.43 4.01
N GLY A 354 21.28 -3.69 2.98
CA GLY A 354 22.17 -2.83 2.20
C GLY A 354 22.07 -1.41 2.74
N GLY A 355 23.21 -0.73 2.89
CA GLY A 355 23.27 0.66 3.32
C GLY A 355 23.17 0.84 4.83
N ALA A 356 22.27 1.71 5.31
CA ALA A 356 22.31 2.22 6.69
C ALA A 356 21.11 1.80 7.55
N GLN A 357 21.35 1.31 8.77
CA GLN A 357 20.33 1.20 9.81
C GLN A 357 20.58 2.23 10.90
N ILE A 358 19.60 3.08 11.20
CA ILE A 358 19.71 4.12 12.22
C ILE A 358 18.52 4.00 13.17
N ALA A 359 18.78 3.72 14.43
CA ALA A 359 17.79 3.61 15.48
C ALA A 359 18.28 4.26 16.79
N GLY A 360 17.38 4.70 17.66
CA GLY A 360 17.78 5.19 18.98
C GLY A 360 18.26 4.06 19.90
N LEU A 361 17.55 2.93 19.92
CA LEU A 361 17.85 1.83 20.85
C LEU A 361 18.59 0.67 20.19
N LEU A 362 18.03 0.06 19.16
CA LEU A 362 18.56 -1.20 18.63
C LEU A 362 18.44 -1.30 17.11
N ASN A 363 19.56 -1.67 16.48
CA ASN A 363 19.57 -2.24 15.13
C ASN A 363 19.88 -3.73 15.20
N TYR A 364 19.04 -4.53 14.55
CA TYR A 364 19.30 -5.95 14.29
C TYR A 364 19.34 -6.20 12.79
N GLY A 365 20.38 -6.88 12.33
CA GLY A 365 20.50 -7.30 10.93
C GLY A 365 21.40 -8.52 10.81
N LYS A 366 20.95 -9.62 10.19
CA LYS A 366 21.80 -10.80 10.04
C LYS A 366 23.05 -10.48 9.20
N LYS A 367 22.89 -10.00 7.97
CA LYS A 367 24.00 -9.54 7.12
C LYS A 367 23.85 -8.06 6.77
N VAL A 368 24.76 -7.22 7.26
CA VAL A 368 24.75 -5.78 7.00
C VAL A 368 25.86 -5.38 6.05
N ASN A 369 25.48 -5.08 4.82
CA ASN A 369 26.34 -4.50 3.79
C ASN A 369 26.30 -2.97 3.87
N GLY A 370 26.87 -2.43 4.94
CA GLY A 370 26.89 -1.01 5.23
C GLY A 370 27.08 -0.75 6.72
N SER A 371 26.38 0.24 7.27
CA SER A 371 26.64 0.74 8.63
C SER A 371 25.40 0.72 9.51
N GLN A 372 25.61 0.61 10.82
CA GLN A 372 24.56 0.70 11.82
C GLN A 372 24.88 1.82 12.81
N LEU A 373 23.85 2.53 13.29
CA LEU A 373 23.93 3.51 14.35
C LEU A 373 22.76 3.31 15.31
N ALA A 374 23.04 2.83 16.52
CA ALA A 374 22.09 2.68 17.62
C ALA A 374 22.83 2.44 18.94
N LEU A 375 22.14 2.60 20.07
CA LEU A 375 22.73 2.26 21.38
C LEU A 375 23.26 0.81 21.39
N PHE A 376 22.48 -0.11 20.83
CA PHE A 376 22.84 -1.51 20.64
C PHE A 376 22.81 -1.89 19.16
N ASN A 377 23.85 -2.56 18.66
CA ASN A 377 23.86 -3.11 17.31
C ASN A 377 24.18 -4.61 17.35
N ILE A 378 23.33 -5.42 16.71
CA ILE A 378 23.45 -6.88 16.70
C ILE A 378 23.45 -7.37 15.26
N ALA A 379 24.48 -8.15 14.88
CA ALA A 379 24.57 -8.76 13.56
C ALA A 379 25.42 -10.04 13.53
N ASP A 380 25.23 -10.86 12.49
CA ASP A 380 26.21 -11.92 12.17
C ASP A 380 27.45 -11.30 11.51
N THR A 381 27.26 -10.47 10.49
CA THR A 381 28.33 -9.83 9.72
C THR A 381 28.00 -8.39 9.39
N VAL A 382 29.01 -7.52 9.47
CA VAL A 382 28.93 -6.11 9.04
C VAL A 382 30.14 -5.80 8.16
N SER A 383 29.92 -5.27 6.96
CA SER A 383 31.01 -4.84 6.06
C SER A 383 31.49 -3.41 6.30
N GLY A 384 30.65 -2.56 6.88
CA GLY A 384 31.00 -1.19 7.32
C GLY A 384 31.27 -1.12 8.82
N SER A 385 30.65 -0.16 9.50
CA SER A 385 30.83 0.11 10.93
C SER A 385 29.52 0.08 11.69
N SER A 386 29.56 -0.36 12.95
CA SER A 386 28.41 -0.35 13.86
C SER A 386 28.70 0.56 15.04
N PHE A 387 28.15 1.77 15.00
CA PHE A 387 28.33 2.81 16.00
C PHE A 387 27.28 2.66 17.10
N GLY A 388 27.73 2.55 18.35
CA GLY A 388 26.85 2.36 19.49
C GLY A 388 27.62 2.18 20.79
N PHE A 389 26.88 2.15 21.90
CA PHE A 389 27.43 1.77 23.20
C PHE A 389 27.90 0.32 23.21
N LEU A 390 27.16 -0.56 22.53
CA LEU A 390 27.56 -1.96 22.41
C LEU A 390 27.17 -2.54 21.04
N SER A 391 28.19 -3.03 20.33
CA SER A 391 28.05 -3.74 19.07
C SER A 391 28.48 -5.20 19.24
N ILE A 392 27.54 -6.12 19.02
CA ILE A 392 27.77 -7.58 19.05
C ILE A 392 27.69 -8.11 17.62
N ILE A 393 28.86 -8.28 17.01
CA ILE A 393 28.98 -8.69 15.61
C ILE A 393 29.67 -10.06 15.56
N ARG A 394 28.95 -11.14 15.25
CA ARG A 394 29.46 -12.52 15.40
C ARG A 394 30.77 -12.77 14.63
N LYS A 395 30.88 -12.30 13.39
CA LYS A 395 32.10 -12.39 12.55
C LYS A 395 32.90 -11.08 12.52
N GLY A 396 32.72 -10.24 13.53
CA GLY A 396 33.43 -8.98 13.72
C GLY A 396 34.72 -9.13 14.53
N ARG A 397 35.10 -8.06 15.22
CA ARG A 397 36.21 -8.07 16.17
C ARG A 397 35.77 -8.77 17.45
N HIS A 398 36.56 -9.76 17.86
CA HIS A 398 36.55 -10.37 19.18
C HIS A 398 38.00 -10.48 19.58
N SER A 399 38.44 -9.68 20.57
CA SER A 399 39.82 -9.78 21.02
C SER A 399 39.94 -9.60 22.51
N VAL A 400 40.80 -10.42 23.10
CA VAL A 400 41.23 -10.31 24.49
C VAL A 400 42.65 -9.78 24.48
N GLU A 401 42.95 -8.77 25.27
CA GLU A 401 44.25 -8.10 25.27
C GLU A 401 44.81 -7.97 26.68
N LEU A 402 46.13 -8.12 26.76
CA LEU A 402 46.93 -7.81 27.94
C LEU A 402 47.92 -6.70 27.56
N SER A 403 47.90 -5.59 28.28
CA SER A 403 48.81 -4.46 28.04
C SER A 403 49.38 -3.93 29.33
N ALA A 404 50.53 -3.25 29.23
CA ALA A 404 51.07 -2.43 30.29
C ALA A 404 51.34 -1.02 29.75
N ASP A 405 51.23 -0.03 30.64
CA ASP A 405 51.40 1.38 30.32
C ASP A 405 52.46 2.07 31.19
N GLU A 406 52.68 3.36 30.95
CA GLU A 406 53.65 4.19 31.66
C GLU A 406 53.36 4.34 33.17
N THR A 407 52.12 4.10 33.61
CA THR A 407 51.71 4.22 35.02
C THR A 407 52.01 2.95 35.82
N GLY A 408 52.46 1.89 35.16
CA GLY A 408 52.71 0.57 35.74
C GLY A 408 51.45 -0.27 35.87
N ILE A 409 50.31 0.18 35.32
CA ILE A 409 49.07 -0.60 35.31
C ILE A 409 49.13 -1.62 34.19
N VAL A 410 48.80 -2.86 34.54
CA VAL A 410 48.59 -3.96 33.61
C VAL A 410 47.09 -4.10 33.38
N HIS A 411 46.65 -3.91 32.14
CA HIS A 411 45.24 -4.00 31.75
C HIS A 411 44.91 -5.32 31.08
N PHE A 412 43.75 -5.86 31.47
CA PHE A 412 43.00 -6.85 30.72
C PHE A 412 41.87 -6.14 29.96
N SER A 413 41.78 -6.35 28.65
CA SER A 413 40.76 -5.72 27.81
C SER A 413 40.01 -6.73 26.96
N ILE A 414 38.70 -6.53 26.82
CA ILE A 414 37.84 -7.24 25.86
C ILE A 414 37.35 -6.23 24.83
N LYS A 415 37.53 -6.54 23.55
CA LYS A 415 37.07 -5.71 22.44
C LYS A 415 36.07 -6.45 21.57
N THR A 416 34.92 -5.82 21.31
CA THR A 416 33.82 -6.38 20.51
C THR A 416 33.28 -5.35 19.52
N GLY A 417 32.85 -5.77 18.34
CA GLY A 417 32.17 -4.91 17.39
C GLY A 417 32.53 -5.19 15.93
N ALA A 418 32.36 -4.19 15.06
CA ALA A 418 32.82 -4.28 13.68
C ALA A 418 34.34 -4.08 13.61
N TYR A 419 34.99 -4.49 12.52
CA TYR A 419 36.43 -4.22 12.35
C TYR A 419 36.73 -2.73 12.27
N GLY A 420 35.87 -1.95 11.60
CA GLY A 420 36.04 -0.50 11.45
C GLY A 420 35.77 0.30 12.74
N PHE A 421 34.87 -0.18 13.60
CA PHE A 421 34.50 0.45 14.87
C PHE A 421 34.13 -0.62 15.91
N TYR A 422 34.74 -0.56 17.08
CA TYR A 422 34.53 -1.52 18.17
C TYR A 422 34.50 -0.84 19.55
N ASN A 423 33.84 -1.50 20.49
CA ASN A 423 33.79 -1.13 21.90
C ASN A 423 34.91 -1.85 22.66
N ILE A 424 35.42 -1.21 23.70
CA ILE A 424 36.51 -1.69 24.55
C ILE A 424 36.00 -1.68 25.99
N PHE A 425 36.07 -2.82 26.67
CA PHE A 425 35.88 -2.95 28.10
C PHE A 425 37.23 -3.34 28.69
N ARG A 426 37.75 -2.57 29.64
CA ARG A 426 39.05 -2.84 30.24
C ARG A 426 39.02 -2.69 31.75
N GLY A 427 39.88 -3.46 32.41
CA GLY A 427 40.20 -3.27 33.81
C GLY A 427 41.68 -3.56 34.03
N GLY A 428 42.30 -2.84 34.95
CA GLY A 428 43.73 -2.90 35.19
C GLY A 428 44.08 -2.93 36.66
N ILE A 429 45.28 -3.45 36.95
CA ILE A 429 45.86 -3.47 38.30
C ILE A 429 47.29 -2.93 38.19
N ARG A 430 47.69 -2.05 39.11
CA ARG A 430 49.06 -1.53 39.17
C ARG A 430 50.02 -2.60 39.67
N ALA A 431 51.05 -2.91 38.88
CA ALA A 431 52.05 -3.89 39.26
C ALA A 431 52.86 -3.38 40.46
N GLY A 432 52.93 -4.18 41.54
CA GLY A 432 53.62 -3.82 42.78
C GLY A 432 52.74 -3.11 43.82
N GLU A 433 51.58 -2.60 43.41
CA GLU A 433 50.60 -1.92 44.28
C GLU A 433 49.19 -2.45 43.97
N PRO A 434 48.85 -3.68 44.41
CA PRO A 434 47.62 -4.36 43.99
C PRO A 434 46.33 -3.69 44.48
N ASP A 435 46.42 -2.78 45.46
CA ASP A 435 45.28 -1.98 45.94
C ASP A 435 44.93 -0.81 45.00
N THR A 436 45.71 -0.60 43.93
CA THR A 436 45.43 0.37 42.88
C THR A 436 44.96 -0.36 41.62
N TYR A 437 43.69 -0.14 41.25
CA TYR A 437 43.07 -0.74 40.06
C TYR A 437 42.20 0.26 39.31
N ASP A 438 41.94 -0.01 38.04
CA ASP A 438 41.05 0.78 37.21
C ASP A 438 40.03 -0.08 36.47
N PHE A 439 38.94 0.55 36.07
CA PHE A 439 38.01 -0.02 35.09
C PHE A 439 37.53 1.07 34.15
N GLY A 440 37.32 0.70 32.90
CA GLY A 440 37.01 1.69 31.88
C GLY A 440 36.30 1.14 30.65
N TYR A 441 35.77 2.09 29.91
CA TYR A 441 35.08 1.89 28.65
C TYR A 441 35.75 2.73 27.57
N GLY A 442 35.78 2.19 26.36
CA GLY A 442 36.35 2.90 25.23
C GLY A 442 35.74 2.51 23.90
N ILE A 443 36.15 3.26 22.90
CA ILE A 443 35.82 3.02 21.50
C ILE A 443 37.11 3.03 20.69
N GLY A 444 37.16 2.20 19.65
CA GLY A 444 38.30 2.13 18.76
C GLY A 444 37.88 2.12 17.31
N ILE A 445 38.67 2.81 16.49
CA ILE A 445 38.60 2.70 15.04
C ILE A 445 39.87 2.03 14.52
N SER A 446 39.74 1.26 13.45
CA SER A 446 40.90 0.64 12.81
C SER A 446 40.89 0.75 11.32
N SER A 447 42.08 0.81 10.75
CA SER A 447 42.29 0.61 9.31
C SER A 447 41.84 -0.82 8.93
N ALA A 448 40.71 -0.93 8.23
CA ALA A 448 40.05 -2.20 7.89
C ALA A 448 40.82 -3.12 6.91
N THR A 449 42.12 -2.90 6.70
CA THR A 449 42.94 -3.66 5.74
C THR A 449 43.79 -4.70 6.45
N ARG A 450 43.80 -5.97 6.01
CA ARG A 450 44.67 -7.05 6.52
C ARG A 450 46.17 -6.86 6.16
N LYS A 451 46.70 -5.65 6.26
CA LYS A 451 48.12 -5.39 6.02
C LYS A 451 48.94 -5.91 7.21
N LYS A 452 50.24 -6.14 6.97
CA LYS A 452 51.20 -6.61 7.98
C LYS A 452 51.24 -5.69 9.22
N TRP A 453 50.94 -4.41 9.01
CA TRP A 453 50.78 -3.38 10.03
C TRP A 453 49.36 -2.83 9.98
N ASN A 454 48.72 -2.73 11.14
CA ASN A 454 47.39 -2.15 11.29
C ASN A 454 47.46 -0.99 12.26
N PHE A 455 46.94 0.16 11.84
CA PHE A 455 46.83 1.33 12.68
C PHE A 455 45.46 1.38 13.34
N HIS A 456 45.47 1.70 14.63
CA HIS A 456 44.29 1.81 15.48
C HIS A 456 44.35 3.15 16.23
N TRP A 457 43.22 3.83 16.29
CA TRP A 457 43.01 4.97 17.19
C TRP A 457 41.93 4.58 18.18
N GLU A 458 42.28 4.60 19.46
CA GLU A 458 41.38 4.19 20.54
C GLU A 458 41.25 5.32 21.55
N LEU A 459 40.03 5.55 22.02
CA LEU A 459 39.72 6.47 23.10
C LEU A 459 39.17 5.66 24.27
N THR A 460 39.80 5.75 25.43
CA THR A 460 39.32 5.10 26.66
C THR A 460 39.11 6.12 27.76
N VAL A 461 38.15 5.85 28.63
CA VAL A 461 37.93 6.58 29.88
C VAL A 461 37.92 5.55 30.99
N ASP A 462 38.87 5.69 31.92
CA ASP A 462 39.12 4.74 32.98
C ASP A 462 38.94 5.44 34.33
N GLN A 463 38.11 4.88 35.22
CA GLN A 463 38.03 5.31 36.61
C GLN A 463 39.11 4.56 37.39
N VAL A 464 39.99 5.32 38.03
CA VAL A 464 41.09 4.83 38.86
C VAL A 464 40.64 4.78 40.32
N LEU A 465 40.99 3.71 41.01
CA LEU A 465 40.77 3.52 42.44
C LEU A 465 42.13 3.21 43.07
N GLU A 466 42.67 4.17 43.78
CA GLU A 466 43.89 4.00 44.57
C GLU A 466 43.49 3.62 45.99
N LYS A 467 44.17 2.62 46.57
CA LYS A 467 43.85 2.04 47.89
C LYS A 467 42.45 1.41 47.99
N GLY A 468 41.84 1.06 46.86
CA GLY A 468 40.51 0.41 46.79
C GLY A 468 39.32 1.29 47.17
N ILE A 469 39.50 2.61 47.23
CA ILE A 469 38.48 3.55 47.70
C ILE A 469 37.84 4.29 46.52
N LEU A 470 36.51 4.31 46.44
CA LEU A 470 35.75 5.13 45.48
C LEU A 470 35.07 6.29 46.21
N GLU A 471 35.86 7.31 46.57
CA GLU A 471 35.36 8.50 47.27
C GLU A 471 35.10 9.68 46.32
N ALA A 472 35.87 9.79 45.24
CA ALA A 472 35.80 10.91 44.32
C ALA A 472 36.17 10.50 42.88
N PRO A 473 35.73 11.26 41.86
CA PRO A 473 36.21 11.12 40.50
C PRO A 473 37.74 11.17 40.41
N ASN A 474 38.31 10.13 39.81
CA ASN A 474 39.73 9.99 39.52
C ASN A 474 39.85 9.31 38.15
N ILE A 475 39.85 10.12 37.10
CA ILE A 475 39.53 9.68 35.74
C ILE A 475 40.75 9.85 34.83
N ASN A 476 41.08 8.80 34.09
CA ASN A 476 42.05 8.82 33.00
C ASN A 476 41.33 8.77 31.64
N ALA A 477 41.27 9.90 30.93
CA ALA A 477 40.87 9.93 29.52
C ALA A 477 42.10 9.76 28.64
N ARG A 478 42.14 8.71 27.81
CA ARG A 478 43.34 8.31 27.06
C ARG A 478 43.05 8.18 25.58
N SER A 479 43.86 8.83 24.75
CA SER A 479 43.85 8.71 23.29
C SER A 479 45.07 7.92 22.84
N HIS A 480 44.85 6.67 22.42
CA HIS A 480 45.89 5.72 22.03
C HIS A 480 46.07 5.71 20.52
N PHE A 481 47.32 5.81 20.05
CA PHE A 481 47.67 5.69 18.63
C PHE A 481 48.53 4.44 18.43
N LEU A 482 47.88 3.30 18.16
CA LEU A 482 48.51 1.98 18.26
C LEU A 482 48.87 1.38 16.90
N PHE A 483 50.05 0.75 16.86
CA PHE A 483 50.53 -0.07 15.74
C PHE A 483 50.43 -1.54 16.09
N TYR A 484 49.59 -2.29 15.39
CA TYR A 484 49.45 -3.74 15.54
C TYR A 484 50.24 -4.49 14.47
N ARG A 485 50.98 -5.52 14.88
CA ARG A 485 51.69 -6.45 14.00
C ARG A 485 51.33 -7.90 14.31
N ASN A 486 51.03 -8.67 13.27
CA ASN A 486 50.78 -10.11 13.40
C ASN A 486 52.08 -10.83 13.76
N PHE A 487 52.06 -11.56 14.88
CA PHE A 487 53.14 -12.45 15.29
C PHE A 487 52.81 -13.90 14.87
N THR A 488 51.59 -14.35 15.10
CA THR A 488 51.02 -15.60 14.57
C THR A 488 49.65 -15.33 13.95
N SER A 489 48.94 -16.39 13.53
CA SER A 489 47.56 -16.28 13.07
C SER A 489 46.55 -15.97 14.19
N LYS A 490 46.95 -16.11 15.46
CA LYS A 490 46.08 -15.91 16.65
C LYS A 490 46.62 -14.87 17.64
N VAL A 491 47.84 -14.39 17.44
CA VAL A 491 48.51 -13.45 18.36
C VAL A 491 49.03 -12.24 17.59
N ARG A 492 48.67 -11.06 18.08
CA ARG A 492 49.19 -9.77 17.61
C ARG A 492 49.92 -9.06 18.74
N LEU A 493 51.02 -8.40 18.40
CA LEU A 493 51.69 -7.46 19.29
C LEU A 493 51.26 -6.05 18.92
N PHE A 494 51.11 -5.18 19.90
CA PHE A 494 50.85 -3.77 19.66
C PHE A 494 51.68 -2.87 20.56
N PHE A 495 51.97 -1.68 20.07
CA PHE A 495 52.62 -0.62 20.82
C PHE A 495 52.22 0.74 20.25
N GLY A 496 52.34 1.80 21.05
CA GLY A 496 52.14 3.16 20.55
C GLY A 496 52.15 4.22 21.64
N PRO A 497 52.26 5.51 21.24
CA PRO A 497 52.10 6.62 22.15
C PRO A 497 50.64 6.79 22.60
N VAL A 498 50.47 7.33 23.79
CA VAL A 498 49.18 7.65 24.39
C VAL A 498 49.20 9.10 24.86
N LEU A 499 48.19 9.87 24.50
CA LEU A 499 47.94 11.16 25.14
C LEU A 499 46.97 10.91 26.29
N VAL A 500 47.35 11.31 27.50
CA VAL A 500 46.52 11.13 28.70
C VAL A 500 46.10 12.49 29.24
N GLY A 501 44.80 12.61 29.53
CA GLY A 501 44.25 13.66 30.36
C GLY A 501 43.68 13.05 31.64
N HIS A 502 44.28 13.41 32.76
CA HIS A 502 43.88 12.95 34.08
C HIS A 502 43.09 14.04 34.78
N VAL A 503 41.97 13.66 35.37
CA VAL A 503 41.10 14.55 36.13
C VAL A 503 40.82 13.90 37.48
N SER A 504 41.31 14.52 38.54
CA SER A 504 41.12 14.02 39.90
C SER A 504 40.53 15.09 40.80
N SER A 505 39.55 14.69 41.60
CA SER A 505 39.03 15.48 42.73
C SER A 505 39.28 14.76 44.06
N TRP A 506 40.09 13.70 44.03
CA TRP A 506 40.40 12.90 45.19
C TRP A 506 41.47 13.58 46.03
N LYS A 507 41.05 14.09 47.19
CA LYS A 507 41.86 14.89 48.09
C LYS A 507 41.85 14.35 49.50
N ASN A 508 42.90 14.68 50.24
CA ASN A 508 42.95 14.47 51.68
C ASN A 508 42.01 15.48 52.37
N SER A 509 41.09 15.00 53.21
CA SER A 509 40.12 15.82 53.93
C SER A 509 40.73 16.80 54.94
N GLU A 510 41.96 16.54 55.39
CA GLU A 510 42.67 17.35 56.39
C GLU A 510 43.67 18.32 55.74
N THR A 511 44.39 17.90 54.70
CA THR A 511 45.44 18.72 54.06
C THR A 511 44.99 19.43 52.78
N ASN A 512 43.84 19.03 52.21
CA ASN A 512 43.32 19.51 50.92
C ASN A 512 44.27 19.25 49.72
N GLU A 513 45.28 18.39 49.90
CA GLU A 513 46.20 17.95 48.86
C GLU A 513 45.58 16.81 48.04
N PHE A 514 45.85 16.79 46.73
CA PHE A 514 45.43 15.68 45.87
C PHE A 514 46.20 14.41 46.23
N LEU A 515 45.48 13.30 46.34
CA LEU A 515 46.01 12.02 46.80
C LEU A 515 46.50 11.11 45.66
N THR A 516 46.19 11.45 44.41
CA THR A 516 46.56 10.66 43.23
C THR A 516 48.07 10.68 42.99
N ASP A 517 48.67 9.51 42.81
CA ASP A 517 50.10 9.36 42.47
C ASP A 517 50.34 8.69 41.11
N ILE A 518 49.28 8.58 40.30
CA ILE A 518 49.32 7.85 39.03
C ILE A 518 49.98 8.65 37.89
N SER A 519 50.08 9.96 38.05
CA SER A 519 50.56 10.88 37.01
C SER A 519 52.02 10.66 36.64
N PHE A 520 52.29 10.57 35.33
CA PHE A 520 53.61 10.27 34.80
C PHE A 520 54.20 11.48 34.05
N TYR A 521 55.06 12.26 34.72
CA TYR A 521 55.73 13.44 34.16
C TYR A 521 54.82 14.38 33.35
N PRO A 522 53.81 15.01 33.98
CA PRO A 522 52.88 15.89 33.29
C PRO A 522 53.59 17.11 32.70
N PHE A 523 53.31 17.41 31.42
CA PHE A 523 53.78 18.62 30.76
C PHE A 523 52.82 19.80 31.00
N TYR A 524 51.61 19.51 31.47
CA TYR A 524 50.61 20.50 31.86
C TYR A 524 49.91 20.02 33.13
N SER A 525 49.78 20.93 34.10
CA SER A 525 49.03 20.71 35.33
C SER A 525 48.28 22.00 35.66
N TYR A 526 46.99 21.88 35.92
CA TYR A 526 46.12 23.00 36.28
C TYR A 526 45.15 22.56 37.36
N GLN A 527 44.96 23.42 38.35
CA GLN A 527 44.03 23.19 39.45
C GLN A 527 42.92 24.24 39.38
N PHE A 528 41.68 23.78 39.46
CA PHE A 528 40.49 24.62 39.47
C PHE A 528 39.52 24.12 40.55
N ASP A 529 39.20 24.98 41.51
CA ASP A 529 38.43 24.65 42.71
C ASP A 529 38.92 23.37 43.41
N GLU A 530 38.11 22.31 43.39
CA GLU A 530 38.39 21.01 43.99
C GLU A 530 38.94 19.96 43.02
N THR A 531 39.28 20.36 41.79
CA THR A 531 39.72 19.44 40.72
C THR A 531 41.12 19.77 40.20
N GLN A 532 41.93 18.74 40.01
CA GLN A 532 43.22 18.78 39.32
C GLN A 532 43.07 18.17 37.93
N VAL A 533 43.64 18.84 36.94
CA VAL A 533 43.72 18.37 35.56
C VAL A 533 45.19 18.30 35.15
N GLU A 534 45.64 17.13 34.73
CA GLU A 534 47.01 16.91 34.29
C GLU A 534 47.05 16.27 32.91
N LEU A 535 48.01 16.68 32.08
CA LEU A 535 48.23 16.11 30.75
C LEU A 535 49.66 15.60 30.62
N TRP A 536 49.81 14.39 30.10
CA TRP A 536 51.12 13.81 29.78
C TRP A 536 51.10 12.96 28.51
N LEU A 537 52.30 12.65 28.03
CA LEU A 537 52.52 11.68 26.98
C LEU A 537 53.00 10.37 27.60
N GLY A 538 52.24 9.32 27.35
CA GLY A 538 52.48 7.96 27.78
C GLY A 538 52.86 7.03 26.64
N VAL A 539 53.10 5.77 26.99
CA VAL A 539 53.36 4.69 26.04
C VAL A 539 52.66 3.44 26.51
N THR A 540 52.07 2.71 25.57
CA THR A 540 51.45 1.41 25.85
C THR A 540 52.06 0.35 24.96
N PHE A 541 52.26 -0.84 25.50
CA PHE A 541 52.61 -2.04 24.76
C PHE A 541 51.77 -3.23 25.24
N GLY A 542 51.48 -4.17 24.35
CA GLY A 542 50.66 -5.31 24.72
C GLY A 542 50.57 -6.41 23.68
N ILE A 543 49.81 -7.44 24.06
CA ILE A 543 49.55 -8.65 23.30
C ILE A 543 48.03 -8.80 23.16
N SER A 544 47.56 -9.16 21.97
CA SER A 544 46.15 -9.32 21.62
C SER A 544 45.90 -10.71 21.03
N PHE A 545 44.84 -11.36 21.49
CA PHE A 545 44.44 -12.74 21.18
C PHE A 545 43.08 -12.78 20.47
N PHE A 546 42.89 -13.72 19.53
CA PHE A 546 41.70 -13.88 18.67
C PHE A 546 41.20 -15.32 18.56
#